data_AF-A0A7C5X9A2-F1
#
_entry.id   AF-A0A7C5X9A2-F1
#
_cell.length_a   1.000
_cell.length_b   1.000
_cell.length_c   1.000
_cell.angle_alpha   90.00
_cell.angle_beta   90.00
_cell.angle_gamma   90.00
#
_symmetry.space_group_name_H-M   'P 1'
#
loop_
_entity.id
_entity.type
_entity.pdbx_description
1 polymer ?
#
loop_
_entity_poly.entity_id
_entity_poly.type
_entity_poly.pdbx_seq_one_letter_code
_entity_poly.pdbx_strand_id
1 'polypeptide(L)'
;MPSHSIHRRCADLLGIPGDVAGFVDRLIDLGECETHDVGVRHPAVDLGWAGLRISVVSGAETLIGCLKMRGRLDDLHLRAAALHFLLDCVDGKIKRCGTAIANNSYDTERVLAKCLDEVADKLRDVDMYVLPNDATRARKAAERLILPLYDIYRNKDKLLSCVALIAEENAEKGVEPLGVYTYYTPLRDLLMWCGVAYQWVKSSDYSKLYKLVEKLAKKKINIDAIVSEIVKVNACRNRDLFFAIIERAASNYV
;
A
#
# COMPACT_ATOMS: atom_id res chain seq x y z
N MET A 1 -0.03 -9.39 -2.80
CA MET A 1 0.10 -10.07 -4.09
C MET A 1 -1.22 -10.44 -4.75
N PRO A 2 -1.50 -9.80 -5.90
CA PRO A 2 -2.25 -10.42 -7.00
C PRO A 2 -1.61 -11.75 -7.43
N SER A 3 -2.33 -12.57 -8.19
CA SER A 3 -1.66 -13.72 -8.83
C SER A 3 -0.63 -13.26 -9.86
N HIS A 4 0.39 -14.09 -10.09
CA HIS A 4 1.33 -13.93 -11.20
C HIS A 4 0.62 -13.90 -12.57
N SER A 5 -0.61 -14.42 -12.66
CA SER A 5 -1.43 -14.31 -13.87
C SER A 5 -1.83 -12.86 -14.15
N ILE A 6 -2.28 -12.13 -13.12
CA ILE A 6 -2.62 -10.71 -13.24
C ILE A 6 -1.38 -9.88 -13.55
N HIS A 7 -0.25 -10.17 -12.90
CA HIS A 7 1.00 -9.46 -13.18
C HIS A 7 1.40 -9.56 -14.65
N ARG A 8 1.34 -10.77 -15.23
CA ARG A 8 1.60 -10.97 -16.66
C ARG A 8 0.60 -10.26 -17.56
N ARG A 9 -0.70 -10.33 -17.24
CA ARG A 9 -1.73 -9.62 -18.03
C ARG A 9 -1.53 -8.11 -18.01
N CYS A 10 -1.13 -7.56 -16.87
CA CYS A 10 -0.77 -6.15 -16.71
C CYS A 10 0.53 -5.77 -17.43
N ALA A 11 1.52 -6.66 -17.42
CA ALA A 11 2.75 -6.49 -18.16
C ALA A 11 2.47 -6.40 -19.67
N ASP A 12 1.64 -7.31 -20.20
CA ASP A 12 1.26 -7.33 -21.62
C ASP A 12 0.58 -6.01 -22.04
N LEU A 13 -0.31 -5.45 -21.21
CA LEU A 13 -0.93 -4.14 -21.47
C LEU A 13 0.12 -3.02 -21.63
N LEU A 14 1.22 -3.09 -20.89
CA LEU A 14 2.31 -2.11 -20.89
C LEU A 14 3.44 -2.45 -21.88
N GLY A 15 3.27 -3.49 -22.70
CA GLY A 15 4.27 -3.93 -23.67
C GLY A 15 5.50 -4.59 -23.03
N ILE A 16 5.34 -5.14 -21.83
CA ILE A 16 6.36 -5.94 -21.15
C ILE A 16 6.03 -7.41 -21.40
N PRO A 17 6.91 -8.20 -22.03
CA PRO A 17 6.65 -9.61 -22.30
C PRO A 17 6.30 -10.39 -21.03
N GLY A 18 5.28 -11.24 -21.09
CA GLY A 18 4.83 -12.04 -19.95
C GLY A 18 5.88 -12.98 -19.36
N ASP A 19 6.87 -13.43 -20.14
CA ASP A 19 8.01 -14.21 -19.66
C ASP A 19 9.01 -13.37 -18.85
N VAL A 20 9.23 -12.11 -19.24
CA VAL A 20 10.00 -11.12 -18.47
C VAL A 20 9.31 -10.82 -17.14
N ALA A 21 8.00 -10.54 -17.16
CA ALA A 21 7.22 -10.31 -15.95
C ALA A 21 7.24 -11.54 -15.02
N GLY A 22 6.98 -12.72 -15.57
CA GLY A 22 7.01 -13.96 -14.80
C GLY A 22 8.41 -14.29 -14.24
N PHE A 23 9.49 -13.92 -14.93
CA PHE A 23 10.84 -14.04 -14.39
C PHE A 23 11.05 -13.13 -13.18
N VAL A 24 10.67 -11.86 -13.28
CA VAL A 24 10.82 -10.89 -12.20
C VAL A 24 9.93 -11.23 -11.00
N ASP A 25 8.70 -11.67 -11.21
CA ASP A 25 7.80 -12.14 -10.14
C ASP A 25 8.47 -13.26 -9.32
N ARG A 26 9.14 -14.22 -9.97
CA ARG A 26 9.87 -15.28 -9.23
C ARG A 26 11.04 -14.74 -8.42
N LEU A 27 11.76 -13.75 -8.95
CA LEU A 27 12.86 -13.10 -8.22
C LEU A 27 12.36 -12.40 -6.95
N ILE A 28 11.23 -11.70 -7.05
CA ILE A 28 10.67 -10.93 -5.95
C ILE A 28 9.93 -11.82 -4.95
N ASP A 29 9.06 -12.71 -5.44
CA ASP A 29 8.09 -13.40 -4.57
C ASP A 29 8.53 -14.75 -4.08
N LEU A 30 9.48 -15.40 -4.75
CA LEU A 30 9.90 -16.77 -4.41
C LEU A 30 11.27 -16.83 -3.73
N GLY A 31 11.85 -15.68 -3.39
CA GLY A 31 13.15 -15.63 -2.71
C GLY A 31 14.32 -16.10 -3.59
N GLU A 32 14.16 -16.10 -4.91
CA GLU A 32 15.23 -16.46 -5.85
C GLU A 32 16.40 -15.45 -5.88
N CYS A 33 16.24 -14.31 -5.19
CA CYS A 33 17.29 -13.36 -4.84
C CYS A 33 17.46 -13.26 -3.30
N GLU A 34 17.51 -14.41 -2.63
CA GLU A 34 17.77 -14.60 -1.19
C GLU A 34 16.63 -14.21 -0.24
N THR A 35 15.78 -13.26 -0.61
CA THR A 35 14.70 -12.76 0.25
C THR A 35 13.38 -12.60 -0.51
N HIS A 36 12.26 -12.86 0.17
CA HIS A 36 10.92 -12.56 -0.34
C HIS A 36 10.68 -11.04 -0.34
N ASP A 37 9.91 -10.56 -1.31
CA ASP A 37 9.57 -9.16 -1.56
C ASP A 37 10.80 -8.24 -1.77
N VAL A 38 11.85 -8.79 -2.39
CA VAL A 38 13.11 -8.08 -2.61
C VAL A 38 12.92 -6.81 -3.46
N GLY A 39 13.60 -5.72 -3.08
CA GLY A 39 13.50 -4.43 -3.75
C GLY A 39 12.96 -3.33 -2.84
N VAL A 40 11.65 -3.36 -2.57
CA VAL A 40 10.95 -2.36 -1.73
C VAL A 40 10.91 -2.75 -0.24
N ARG A 41 11.16 -4.02 0.09
CA ARG A 41 11.21 -4.48 1.48
C ARG A 41 12.58 -4.16 2.10
N HIS A 42 12.52 -3.65 3.33
CA HIS A 42 13.71 -3.36 4.14
C HIS A 42 13.85 -4.46 5.21
N PRO A 43 14.89 -5.32 5.14
CA PRO A 43 15.10 -6.39 6.13
C PRO A 43 15.14 -5.90 7.59
N ALA A 44 15.50 -4.63 7.80
CA ALA A 44 15.53 -3.97 9.10
C ALA A 44 14.14 -3.76 9.74
N VAL A 45 13.08 -3.72 8.94
CA VAL A 45 11.72 -3.37 9.40
C VAL A 45 10.95 -4.58 9.95
N ASP A 46 11.34 -5.80 9.58
CA ASP A 46 10.61 -7.03 9.96
C ASP A 46 10.85 -7.53 11.39
N LEU A 47 11.82 -6.96 12.11
CA LEU A 47 12.19 -7.41 13.46
C LEU A 47 11.60 -6.57 14.60
N GLY A 48 10.78 -5.56 14.28
CA GLY A 48 10.23 -4.65 15.28
C GLY A 48 11.33 -3.87 16.02
N TRP A 49 10.92 -3.02 16.96
CA TRP A 49 11.76 -2.11 17.74
C TRP A 49 12.92 -2.79 18.51
N ALA A 50 12.98 -4.13 18.56
CA ALA A 50 13.95 -4.92 19.32
C ALA A 50 15.33 -5.05 18.67
N GLY A 51 15.54 -4.52 17.47
CA GLY A 51 16.89 -4.41 16.92
C GLY A 51 16.90 -3.64 15.61
N LEU A 52 17.41 -2.41 15.64
CA LEU A 52 17.89 -1.68 14.45
C LEU A 52 19.04 -2.46 13.82
N ARG A 53 18.73 -3.59 13.17
CA ARG A 53 19.66 -4.30 12.31
C ARG A 53 19.64 -3.57 10.97
N ILE A 54 20.47 -2.53 10.90
CA ILE A 54 20.83 -1.90 9.64
C ILE A 54 21.40 -2.99 8.73
N SER A 55 20.86 -3.11 7.51
CA SER A 55 21.35 -4.08 6.54
C SER A 55 22.65 -3.58 5.91
N VAL A 56 23.56 -4.48 5.54
CA VAL A 56 24.76 -4.10 4.75
C VAL A 56 24.37 -3.85 3.29
N VAL A 57 23.26 -4.43 2.82
CA VAL A 57 22.79 -4.33 1.43
C VAL A 57 21.29 -4.05 1.42
N SER A 58 20.85 -3.06 0.64
CA SER A 58 19.41 -2.76 0.49
C SER A 58 18.69 -3.81 -0.37
N GLY A 59 17.36 -3.89 -0.24
CA GLY A 59 16.53 -4.71 -1.13
C GLY A 59 16.70 -4.33 -2.61
N ALA A 60 16.78 -3.02 -2.90
CA ALA A 60 17.00 -2.51 -4.25
C ALA A 60 18.35 -2.97 -4.82
N GLU A 61 19.43 -2.89 -4.05
CA GLU A 61 20.74 -3.40 -4.46
C GLU A 61 20.72 -4.91 -4.72
N THR A 62 20.04 -5.66 -3.85
CA THR A 62 19.90 -7.12 -3.98
C THR A 62 19.22 -7.48 -5.30
N LEU A 63 18.08 -6.84 -5.62
CA LEU A 63 17.37 -7.08 -6.87
C LEU A 63 18.22 -6.69 -8.10
N ILE A 64 18.84 -5.51 -8.09
CA ILE A 64 19.70 -5.04 -9.20
C ILE A 64 20.91 -5.97 -9.39
N GLY A 65 21.53 -6.41 -8.30
CA GLY A 65 22.63 -7.37 -8.31
C GLY A 65 22.20 -8.71 -8.89
N CYS A 66 21.05 -9.23 -8.48
CA CYS A 66 20.48 -10.48 -8.96
C CYS A 66 20.18 -10.43 -10.47
N LEU A 67 19.53 -9.37 -10.95
CA LEU A 67 19.30 -9.13 -12.38
C LEU A 67 20.62 -9.08 -13.15
N LYS A 68 21.63 -8.39 -12.61
CA LYS A 68 22.95 -8.31 -13.24
C LYS A 68 23.62 -9.66 -13.35
N MET A 69 23.64 -10.44 -12.26
CA MET A 69 24.25 -11.77 -12.22
C MET A 69 23.59 -12.73 -13.21
N ARG A 70 22.28 -12.61 -13.42
CA ARG A 70 21.53 -13.43 -14.38
C ARG A 70 21.58 -12.90 -15.83
N GLY A 71 22.32 -11.81 -16.08
CA GLY A 71 22.43 -11.21 -17.42
C GLY A 71 21.13 -10.54 -17.92
N ARG A 72 20.26 -10.11 -16.99
CA ARG A 72 18.91 -9.58 -17.25
C ARG A 72 18.72 -8.16 -16.71
N LEU A 73 19.80 -7.41 -16.49
CA LEU A 73 19.71 -6.02 -16.06
C LEU A 73 19.51 -5.10 -17.28
N ASP A 74 18.28 -5.07 -17.79
CA ASP A 74 17.84 -4.25 -18.91
C ASP A 74 16.55 -3.47 -18.56
N ASP A 75 16.13 -2.59 -19.46
CA ASP A 75 14.96 -1.73 -19.27
C ASP A 75 13.65 -2.52 -19.06
N LEU A 76 13.46 -3.63 -19.79
CA LEU A 76 12.23 -4.43 -19.68
C LEU A 76 12.11 -5.07 -18.30
N HIS A 77 13.20 -5.62 -17.76
CA HIS A 77 13.19 -6.23 -16.43
C HIS A 77 13.04 -5.19 -15.31
N LEU A 78 13.62 -4.00 -15.47
CA LEU A 78 13.44 -2.89 -14.53
C LEU A 78 11.99 -2.36 -14.54
N ARG A 79 11.38 -2.22 -15.74
CA ARG A 79 9.96 -1.87 -15.87
C ARG A 79 9.05 -2.95 -15.29
N ALA A 80 9.38 -4.23 -15.47
CA ALA A 80 8.65 -5.34 -14.86
C ALA A 80 8.72 -5.31 -13.33
N ALA A 81 9.89 -5.04 -12.74
CA ALA A 81 10.05 -4.90 -11.29
C ALA A 81 9.25 -3.72 -10.74
N ALA A 82 9.30 -2.56 -11.42
CA ALA A 82 8.53 -1.40 -11.03
C ALA A 82 7.02 -1.65 -11.11
N LEU A 83 6.56 -2.35 -12.16
CA LEU A 83 5.16 -2.76 -12.29
C LEU A 83 4.76 -3.66 -11.14
N HIS A 84 5.57 -4.69 -10.85
CA HIS A 84 5.34 -5.60 -9.73
C HIS A 84 5.10 -4.83 -8.42
N PHE A 85 6.00 -3.93 -8.02
CA PHE A 85 5.85 -3.16 -6.78
C PHE A 85 4.56 -2.32 -6.75
N LEU A 86 4.20 -1.73 -7.89
CA LEU A 86 3.00 -0.91 -8.00
C LEU A 86 1.73 -1.76 -7.85
N LEU A 87 1.65 -2.91 -8.52
CA LEU A 87 0.51 -3.83 -8.45
C LEU A 87 0.35 -4.40 -7.03
N ASP A 88 1.47 -4.70 -6.37
CA ASP A 88 1.46 -5.19 -4.99
C ASP A 88 0.97 -4.16 -3.99
N CYS A 89 1.35 -2.89 -4.18
CA CYS A 89 0.78 -1.81 -3.41
C CYS A 89 -0.74 -1.72 -3.63
N VAL A 90 -1.20 -1.76 -4.89
CA VAL A 90 -2.62 -1.66 -5.23
C VAL A 90 -3.42 -2.79 -4.60
N ASP A 91 -2.96 -4.04 -4.69
CA ASP A 91 -3.55 -5.20 -4.02
C ASP A 91 -3.65 -4.98 -2.51
N GLY A 92 -2.58 -4.49 -1.89
CA GLY A 92 -2.57 -4.13 -0.48
C GLY A 92 -3.56 -3.02 -0.11
N LYS A 93 -3.91 -2.10 -1.03
CA LYS A 93 -4.97 -1.11 -0.80
C LYS A 93 -6.36 -1.72 -0.96
N ILE A 94 -6.59 -2.50 -2.00
CA ILE A 94 -7.86 -3.19 -2.25
C ILE A 94 -8.21 -4.12 -1.08
N LYS A 95 -7.25 -4.90 -0.57
CA LYS A 95 -7.49 -5.75 0.62
C LYS A 95 -7.88 -4.98 1.88
N ARG A 96 -7.43 -3.73 2.01
CA ARG A 96 -7.72 -2.88 3.19
C ARG A 96 -8.99 -2.07 3.06
N CYS A 97 -9.26 -1.54 1.87
CA CYS A 97 -10.37 -0.63 1.59
C CYS A 97 -11.54 -1.30 0.86
N GLY A 98 -11.38 -2.54 0.41
CA GLY A 98 -12.39 -3.28 -0.32
C GLY A 98 -12.33 -3.08 -1.84
N THR A 99 -13.06 -3.94 -2.55
CA THR A 99 -13.04 -4.03 -4.02
C THR A 99 -13.82 -2.92 -4.71
N ALA A 100 -14.77 -2.27 -4.03
CA ALA A 100 -15.59 -1.21 -4.61
C ALA A 100 -14.79 0.03 -5.06
N ILE A 101 -13.56 0.20 -4.58
CA ILE A 101 -12.66 1.25 -5.05
C ILE A 101 -12.48 1.22 -6.57
N ALA A 102 -12.42 0.02 -7.18
CA ALA A 102 -12.23 -0.11 -8.62
C ALA A 102 -13.45 0.34 -9.44
N ASN A 103 -14.62 0.51 -8.82
CA ASN A 103 -15.85 0.95 -9.50
C ASN A 103 -16.00 2.48 -9.54
N ASN A 104 -15.14 3.23 -8.83
CA ASN A 104 -15.11 4.68 -8.83
C ASN A 104 -13.80 5.17 -9.44
N SER A 105 -13.87 5.82 -10.61
CA SER A 105 -12.69 6.33 -11.31
C SER A 105 -11.86 7.26 -10.44
N TYR A 106 -12.51 8.15 -9.67
CA TYR A 106 -11.81 9.07 -8.78
C TYR A 106 -11.01 8.36 -7.68
N ASP A 107 -11.59 7.34 -7.05
CA ASP A 107 -10.92 6.56 -6.01
C ASP A 107 -9.82 5.66 -6.58
N THR A 108 -10.05 5.08 -7.77
CA THR A 108 -9.07 4.24 -8.47
C THR A 108 -7.81 5.03 -8.82
N GLU A 109 -7.96 6.21 -9.40
CA GLU A 109 -6.84 7.09 -9.73
C GLU A 109 -6.07 7.53 -8.47
N ARG A 110 -6.81 7.88 -7.41
CA ARG A 110 -6.21 8.27 -6.13
C ARG A 110 -5.42 7.12 -5.50
N VAL A 111 -5.92 5.89 -5.57
CA VAL A 111 -5.22 4.71 -5.10
C VAL A 111 -3.94 4.47 -5.89
N LEU A 112 -4.00 4.58 -7.22
CA LEU A 112 -2.83 4.39 -8.06
C LEU A 112 -1.76 5.46 -7.79
N ALA A 113 -2.15 6.74 -7.71
CA ALA A 113 -1.23 7.84 -7.39
C ALA A 113 -0.59 7.66 -6.00
N LYS A 114 -1.39 7.28 -4.99
CA LYS A 114 -0.88 6.99 -3.65
C LYS A 114 0.10 5.82 -3.64
N CYS A 115 -0.15 4.79 -4.45
CA CYS A 115 0.76 3.67 -4.56
C CYS A 115 2.05 4.01 -5.29
N LEU A 116 1.99 4.88 -6.30
CA LEU A 116 3.19 5.44 -6.93
C LEU A 116 4.07 6.14 -5.88
N ASP A 117 3.48 7.05 -5.09
CA ASP A 117 4.21 7.80 -4.06
C ASP A 117 4.77 6.86 -2.98
N GLU A 118 3.96 5.94 -2.45
CA GLU A 118 4.41 4.99 -1.42
C GLU A 118 5.54 4.08 -1.90
N VAL A 119 5.52 3.61 -3.14
CA VAL A 119 6.61 2.78 -3.70
C VAL A 119 7.85 3.63 -3.93
N ALA A 120 7.70 4.83 -4.51
CA ALA A 120 8.82 5.73 -4.76
C ALA A 120 9.51 6.16 -3.46
N ASP A 121 8.75 6.49 -2.41
CA ASP A 121 9.28 6.89 -1.11
C ASP A 121 10.00 5.72 -0.43
N LYS A 122 9.44 4.51 -0.43
CA LYS A 122 10.13 3.32 0.09
C LYS A 122 11.48 3.07 -0.59
N LEU A 123 11.57 3.35 -1.90
CA LEU A 123 12.81 3.23 -2.66
C LEU A 123 13.76 4.40 -2.37
N ARG A 124 13.28 5.62 -2.17
CA ARG A 124 14.12 6.78 -1.80
C ARG A 124 14.76 6.62 -0.44
N ASP A 125 14.00 6.10 0.52
CA ASP A 125 14.42 5.97 1.91
C ASP A 125 15.35 4.77 2.15
N VAL A 126 15.77 4.04 1.09
CA VAL A 126 16.66 2.86 1.21
C VAL A 126 17.95 3.15 1.96
N ASP A 127 18.45 4.38 1.89
CA ASP A 127 19.72 4.74 2.51
C ASP A 127 19.64 4.89 4.03
N MET A 128 18.43 5.13 4.56
CA MET A 128 18.18 5.15 6.01
C MET A 128 18.28 3.76 6.65
N TYR A 129 18.22 2.70 5.84
CA TYR A 129 18.20 1.31 6.28
C TYR A 129 19.48 0.54 6.00
N VAL A 130 20.51 1.23 5.49
CA VAL A 130 21.85 0.66 5.25
C VAL A 130 22.95 1.40 6.01
N LEU A 131 24.14 0.82 6.07
CA LEU A 131 25.29 1.47 6.69
C LEU A 131 25.65 2.77 5.94
N PRO A 132 26.13 3.83 6.62
CA PRO A 132 26.46 5.10 5.98
C PRO A 132 27.42 4.99 4.79
N ASN A 133 28.36 4.04 4.83
CA ASN A 133 29.32 3.81 3.74
C ASN A 133 28.68 3.19 2.49
N ASP A 134 27.51 2.56 2.63
CA ASP A 134 26.77 1.88 1.56
C ASP A 134 25.61 2.73 1.01
N ALA A 135 25.23 3.80 1.70
CA ALA A 135 24.11 4.69 1.36
C ALA A 135 24.11 5.17 -0.11
N THR A 136 25.27 5.57 -0.64
CA THR A 136 25.37 6.05 -2.03
C THR A 136 25.08 4.93 -3.03
N ARG A 137 25.50 3.70 -2.73
CA ARG A 137 25.28 2.53 -3.59
C ARG A 137 23.80 2.12 -3.57
N ALA A 138 23.19 2.14 -2.38
CA ALA A 138 21.76 1.92 -2.20
C ALA A 138 20.90 2.91 -3.01
N ARG A 139 21.17 4.21 -2.91
CA ARG A 139 20.44 5.24 -3.69
C ARG A 139 20.54 5.01 -5.19
N LYS A 140 21.74 4.72 -5.71
CA LYS A 140 21.93 4.45 -7.15
C LYS A 140 21.16 3.22 -7.62
N ALA A 141 21.04 2.19 -6.78
CA ALA A 141 20.22 1.02 -7.09
C ALA A 141 18.72 1.36 -7.07
N ALA A 142 18.26 2.13 -6.09
CA ALA A 142 16.88 2.59 -6.00
C ALA A 142 16.47 3.49 -7.17
N GLU A 143 17.32 4.44 -7.57
CA GLU A 143 17.09 5.32 -8.73
C GLU A 143 16.82 4.53 -10.02
N ARG A 144 17.50 3.39 -10.20
CA ARG A 144 17.28 2.48 -11.34
C ARG A 144 15.89 1.83 -11.35
N LEU A 145 15.20 1.77 -10.22
CA LEU A 145 13.84 1.23 -10.09
C LEU A 145 12.79 2.36 -10.08
N ILE A 146 13.12 3.52 -9.54
CA ILE A 146 12.24 4.71 -9.49
C ILE A 146 11.96 5.26 -10.89
N LEU A 147 12.98 5.34 -11.77
CA LEU A 147 12.80 5.86 -13.13
C LEU A 147 11.77 5.04 -13.95
N PRO A 148 11.89 3.70 -14.04
CA PRO A 148 10.88 2.85 -14.67
C PRO A 148 9.49 3.00 -14.03
N LEU A 149 9.40 3.18 -12.70
CA LEU A 149 8.13 3.36 -12.00
C LEU A 149 7.36 4.59 -12.50
N TYR A 150 8.05 5.72 -12.67
CA TYR A 150 7.43 6.92 -13.25
C TYR A 150 7.12 6.76 -14.73
N ASP A 151 7.93 6.01 -15.48
CA ASP A 151 7.68 5.75 -16.89
C ASP A 151 6.42 4.90 -17.12
N ILE A 152 6.27 3.78 -16.39
CA ILE A 152 5.05 2.96 -16.48
C ILE A 152 3.81 3.74 -16.07
N TYR A 153 3.94 4.66 -15.09
CA TYR A 153 2.82 5.49 -14.63
C TYR A 153 2.28 6.45 -15.72
N ARG A 154 3.08 6.79 -16.73
CA ARG A 154 2.61 7.58 -17.89
C ARG A 154 1.51 6.86 -18.68
N ASN A 155 1.42 5.53 -18.56
CA ASN A 155 0.38 4.71 -19.16
C ASN A 155 -0.80 4.50 -18.19
N LYS A 156 -1.28 5.58 -17.56
CA LYS A 156 -2.26 5.55 -16.48
C LYS A 156 -3.53 4.76 -16.84
N ASP A 157 -4.08 4.92 -18.04
CA ASP A 157 -5.31 4.23 -18.45
C ASP A 157 -5.17 2.69 -18.44
N LYS A 158 -3.99 2.19 -18.83
CA LYS A 158 -3.67 0.76 -18.78
C LYS A 158 -3.51 0.28 -17.34
N LEU A 159 -2.91 1.10 -16.48
CA LEU A 159 -2.80 0.81 -15.06
C LEU A 159 -4.15 0.82 -14.35
N LEU A 160 -5.09 1.68 -14.74
CA LEU A 160 -6.47 1.65 -14.21
C LEU A 160 -7.17 0.32 -14.56
N SER A 161 -6.92 -0.22 -15.76
CA SER A 161 -7.40 -1.55 -16.13
C SER A 161 -6.80 -2.64 -15.23
N CYS A 162 -5.53 -2.50 -14.84
CA CYS A 162 -4.90 -3.38 -13.86
C CYS A 162 -5.53 -3.32 -12.48
N VAL A 163 -5.92 -2.12 -12.00
CA VAL A 163 -6.62 -2.00 -10.71
C VAL A 163 -7.94 -2.76 -10.75
N ALA A 164 -8.69 -2.68 -11.84
CA ALA A 164 -9.94 -3.44 -12.03
C ALA A 164 -9.69 -4.96 -11.97
N LEU A 165 -8.69 -5.47 -12.68
CA LEU A 165 -8.33 -6.89 -12.65
C LEU A 165 -7.96 -7.37 -11.23
N ILE A 166 -7.19 -6.56 -10.48
CA ILE A 166 -6.83 -6.89 -9.10
C ILE A 166 -8.08 -6.90 -8.20
N ALA A 167 -9.01 -5.97 -8.41
CA ALA A 167 -10.24 -5.92 -7.64
C ALA A 167 -11.17 -7.11 -7.94
N GLU A 168 -11.29 -7.51 -9.21
CA GLU A 168 -12.03 -8.71 -9.64
C GLU A 168 -11.48 -9.96 -8.94
N GLU A 169 -10.17 -10.19 -9.01
CA GLU A 169 -9.56 -11.36 -8.34
C GLU A 169 -9.70 -11.30 -6.82
N ASN A 170 -9.59 -10.12 -6.21
CA ASN A 170 -9.82 -9.99 -4.77
C ASN A 170 -11.28 -10.28 -4.41
N ALA A 171 -12.25 -9.90 -5.25
CA ALA A 171 -13.65 -10.24 -5.04
C ALA A 171 -13.88 -11.76 -5.14
N GLU A 172 -13.27 -12.44 -6.11
CA GLU A 172 -13.27 -13.90 -6.22
C GLU A 172 -12.65 -14.59 -5.00
N LYS A 173 -11.62 -13.96 -4.40
CA LYS A 173 -10.98 -14.40 -3.15
C LYS A 173 -11.75 -14.02 -1.88
N GLY A 174 -12.93 -13.41 -2.00
CA GLY A 174 -13.79 -13.08 -0.87
C GLY A 174 -13.47 -11.75 -0.17
N VAL A 175 -12.71 -10.86 -0.79
CA VAL A 175 -12.55 -9.48 -0.28
C VAL A 175 -13.87 -8.74 -0.48
N GLU A 176 -14.43 -8.25 0.63
CA GLU A 176 -15.68 -7.50 0.63
C GLU A 176 -15.58 -6.21 -0.21
N PRO A 177 -16.71 -5.72 -0.77
CA PRO A 177 -16.75 -4.44 -1.48
C PRO A 177 -16.24 -3.26 -0.64
N LEU A 178 -16.51 -3.26 0.66
CA LEU A 178 -16.08 -2.23 1.59
C LEU A 178 -15.18 -2.83 2.67
N GLY A 179 -13.91 -2.44 2.67
CA GLY A 179 -12.94 -2.86 3.67
C GLY A 179 -12.91 -1.93 4.88
N VAL A 180 -12.25 -2.37 5.95
CA VAL A 180 -12.13 -1.64 7.23
C VAL A 180 -11.63 -0.21 7.03
N TYR A 181 -10.73 0.03 6.08
CA TYR A 181 -10.18 1.37 5.84
C TYR A 181 -11.18 2.35 5.23
N THR A 182 -12.24 1.88 4.57
CA THR A 182 -13.33 2.74 4.07
C THR A 182 -14.11 3.38 5.21
N TYR A 183 -14.13 2.71 6.36
CA TYR A 183 -14.71 3.22 7.60
C TYR A 183 -13.68 4.02 8.41
N TYR A 184 -12.42 3.57 8.40
CA TYR A 184 -11.37 4.15 9.22
C TYR A 184 -10.93 5.53 8.73
N THR A 185 -10.74 5.70 7.42
CA THR A 185 -10.19 6.94 6.86
C THR A 185 -11.05 8.16 7.17
N PRO A 186 -12.37 8.19 6.89
CA PRO A 186 -13.20 9.36 7.20
C PRO A 186 -13.20 9.71 8.70
N LEU A 187 -13.30 8.70 9.57
CA LEU A 187 -13.31 8.91 11.02
C LEU A 187 -11.93 9.31 11.57
N ARG A 188 -10.84 8.81 10.97
CA ARG A 188 -9.47 9.21 11.31
C ARG A 188 -9.20 10.65 10.89
N ASP A 189 -9.63 11.03 9.69
CA ASP A 189 -9.45 12.40 9.18
C ASP A 189 -10.24 13.38 10.05
N LEU A 190 -11.46 13.01 10.45
CA LEU A 190 -12.25 13.78 11.41
C LEU A 190 -11.57 13.85 12.79
N LEU A 191 -11.07 12.73 13.31
CA LEU A 191 -10.30 12.68 14.56
C LEU A 191 -9.09 13.61 14.51
N MET A 192 -8.31 13.55 13.42
CA MET A 192 -7.13 14.40 13.21
C MET A 192 -7.52 15.88 13.16
N TRP A 193 -8.59 16.21 12.43
CA TRP A 193 -9.10 17.58 12.36
C TRP A 193 -9.54 18.10 13.73
N CYS A 194 -10.30 17.31 14.50
CA CYS A 194 -10.65 17.66 15.88
C CYS A 194 -9.38 17.80 16.76
N GLY A 195 -8.37 16.93 16.55
CA GLY A 195 -7.13 16.91 17.32
C GLY A 195 -6.24 18.12 17.10
N VAL A 196 -6.13 18.61 15.87
CA VAL A 196 -5.43 19.87 15.58
C VAL A 196 -6.20 21.04 16.17
N ALA A 197 -7.53 21.07 15.99
CA ALA A 197 -8.36 22.18 16.43
C ALA A 197 -8.47 22.30 17.95
N TYR A 198 -8.49 21.18 18.68
CA TYR A 198 -8.82 21.15 20.11
C TYR A 198 -7.77 20.45 20.99
N GLN A 199 -6.62 20.06 20.43
CA GLN A 199 -5.42 19.59 21.13
C GLN A 199 -5.62 18.42 22.14
N TRP A 200 -6.63 17.57 21.95
CA TRP A 200 -6.91 16.46 22.88
C TRP A 200 -6.53 15.07 22.36
N VAL A 201 -6.16 14.92 21.09
CA VAL A 201 -5.91 13.61 20.46
C VAL A 201 -4.60 13.01 20.95
N LYS A 202 -4.64 11.74 21.35
CA LYS A 202 -3.48 10.95 21.78
C LYS A 202 -3.13 9.88 20.74
N SER A 203 -1.88 9.45 20.70
CA SER A 203 -1.45 8.37 19.78
C SER A 203 -2.23 7.06 20.00
N SER A 204 -2.67 6.78 21.22
CA SER A 204 -3.50 5.60 21.53
C SER A 204 -4.93 5.67 20.97
N ASP A 205 -5.42 6.87 20.62
CA ASP A 205 -6.77 7.06 20.09
C ASP A 205 -6.92 6.49 18.67
N TYR A 206 -5.85 6.45 17.88
CA TYR A 206 -5.84 5.80 16.57
C TYR A 206 -6.07 4.29 16.69
N SER A 207 -5.38 3.63 17.62
CA SER A 207 -5.57 2.19 17.90
C SER A 207 -6.96 1.90 18.46
N LYS A 208 -7.49 2.79 19.31
CA LYS A 208 -8.86 2.69 19.82
C LYS A 208 -9.88 2.80 18.68
N LEU A 209 -9.71 3.81 17.82
CA LEU A 209 -10.59 4.05 16.67
C LEU A 209 -10.59 2.84 15.72
N TYR A 210 -9.42 2.28 15.41
CA TYR A 210 -9.31 1.12 14.53
C TYR A 210 -10.15 -0.06 15.03
N LYS A 211 -10.05 -0.42 16.32
CA LYS A 211 -10.84 -1.51 16.93
C LYS A 211 -12.35 -1.27 16.86
N LEU A 212 -12.80 -0.02 16.99
CA LEU A 212 -14.21 0.33 16.85
C LEU A 212 -14.66 0.21 15.40
N VAL A 213 -13.83 0.68 14.49
CA VAL A 213 -14.08 0.63 13.05
C VAL A 213 -14.17 -0.81 12.53
N GLU A 214 -13.36 -1.74 13.03
CA GLU A 214 -13.51 -3.16 12.69
C GLU A 214 -14.91 -3.69 13.03
N LYS A 215 -15.50 -3.24 14.16
CA LYS A 215 -16.87 -3.61 14.53
C LYS A 215 -17.90 -2.95 13.61
N LEU A 216 -17.71 -1.67 13.27
CA LEU A 216 -18.58 -0.94 12.35
C LEU A 216 -18.60 -1.59 10.96
N ALA A 217 -17.42 -1.99 10.45
CA ALA A 217 -17.27 -2.64 9.15
C ALA A 217 -17.97 -4.01 9.12
N LYS A 218 -17.79 -4.83 10.17
CA LYS A 218 -18.50 -6.12 10.30
C LYS A 218 -20.03 -5.95 10.29
N LYS A 219 -20.52 -4.88 10.90
CA LYS A 219 -21.94 -4.54 10.97
C LYS A 219 -22.46 -3.73 9.77
N LYS A 220 -21.59 -3.40 8.80
CA LYS A 220 -21.93 -2.61 7.60
C LYS A 220 -22.63 -1.28 7.93
N ILE A 221 -22.16 -0.59 8.97
CA ILE A 221 -22.78 0.65 9.46
C ILE A 221 -22.54 1.80 8.46
N ASN A 222 -23.56 2.64 8.26
CA ASN A 222 -23.41 3.86 7.46
C ASN A 222 -22.50 4.88 8.18
N ILE A 223 -21.29 5.08 7.64
CA ILE A 223 -20.29 6.00 8.20
C ILE A 223 -20.71 7.46 8.09
N ASP A 224 -21.41 7.85 7.03
CA ASP A 224 -21.85 9.23 6.83
C ASP A 224 -22.84 9.66 7.94
N ALA A 225 -23.64 8.72 8.44
CA ALA A 225 -24.53 8.96 9.57
C ALA A 225 -23.74 9.23 10.86
N ILE A 226 -22.65 8.50 11.10
CA ILE A 226 -21.76 8.70 12.26
C ILE A 226 -21.06 10.06 12.15
N VAL A 227 -20.46 10.36 11.00
CA VAL A 227 -19.78 11.64 10.74
C VAL A 227 -20.75 12.81 10.93
N SER A 228 -21.95 12.71 10.35
CA SER A 228 -23.00 13.73 10.49
C SER A 228 -23.40 13.95 11.94
N GLU A 229 -23.52 12.87 12.72
CA GLU A 229 -23.84 12.97 14.14
C GLU A 229 -22.73 13.67 14.94
N ILE A 230 -21.47 13.29 14.73
CA ILE A 230 -20.31 13.92 15.39
C ILE A 230 -20.29 15.43 15.14
N VAL A 231 -20.53 15.84 13.89
CA VAL A 231 -20.59 17.26 13.51
C VAL A 231 -21.79 17.95 14.16
N LYS A 232 -22.99 17.34 14.08
CA LYS A 232 -24.25 17.91 14.58
C LYS A 232 -24.20 18.20 16.08
N VAL A 233 -23.64 17.30 16.88
CA VAL A 233 -23.55 17.47 18.34
C VAL A 233 -22.23 18.12 18.79
N ASN A 234 -21.43 18.60 17.82
CA ASN A 234 -20.15 19.26 18.06
C ASN A 234 -19.18 18.42 18.93
N ALA A 235 -19.19 17.10 18.70
CA ALA A 235 -18.41 16.15 19.49
C ALA A 235 -16.89 16.30 19.28
N CYS A 236 -16.44 17.03 18.25
CA CYS A 236 -15.02 17.37 18.09
C CYS A 236 -14.41 18.10 19.29
N ARG A 237 -15.21 18.77 20.13
CA ARG A 237 -14.72 19.49 21.31
C ARG A 237 -14.45 18.61 22.52
N ASN A 238 -14.92 17.37 22.50
CA ASN A 238 -14.85 16.47 23.64
C ASN A 238 -14.48 15.06 23.17
N ARG A 239 -13.27 14.65 23.52
CA ARG A 239 -12.71 13.33 23.20
C ARG A 239 -13.66 12.18 23.55
N ASP A 240 -14.22 12.21 24.76
CA ASP A 240 -15.04 11.11 25.25
C ASP A 240 -16.39 11.07 24.54
N LEU A 241 -16.96 12.23 24.22
CA LEU A 241 -18.18 12.32 23.41
C LEU A 241 -17.96 11.83 21.97
N PHE A 242 -16.83 12.19 21.36
CA PHE A 242 -16.45 11.70 20.02
C PHE A 242 -16.42 10.17 19.99
N PHE A 243 -15.71 9.56 20.95
CA PHE A 243 -15.63 8.10 21.02
C PHE A 243 -16.95 7.45 21.45
N ALA A 244 -17.75 8.07 22.32
CA ALA A 244 -19.03 7.53 22.75
C ALA A 244 -20.02 7.36 21.58
N ILE A 245 -20.05 8.30 20.63
CA ILE A 245 -20.91 8.20 19.43
C ILE A 245 -20.51 6.98 18.59
N ILE A 246 -19.20 6.81 18.35
CA ILE A 246 -18.66 5.70 17.57
C ILE A 246 -18.86 4.36 18.31
N GLU A 247 -18.61 4.33 19.62
CA GLU A 247 -18.84 3.16 20.48
C GLU A 247 -20.30 2.73 20.49
N ARG A 248 -21.23 3.69 20.57
CA ARG A 248 -22.66 3.42 20.52
C ARG A 248 -23.08 2.82 19.18
N ALA A 249 -22.58 3.37 18.07
CA ALA A 249 -22.81 2.82 16.74
C ALA A 249 -22.21 1.41 16.57
N ALA A 250 -21.04 1.16 17.18
CA ALA A 250 -20.40 -0.16 17.17
C ALA A 250 -21.11 -1.18 18.08
N SER A 251 -21.75 -0.73 19.17
CA SER A 251 -22.37 -1.58 20.19
C SER A 251 -23.83 -1.91 19.89
N ASN A 252 -24.61 -0.98 19.34
CA ASN A 252 -26.02 -1.22 19.04
C ASN A 252 -26.19 -2.13 17.80
N TYR A 253 -27.27 -2.92 17.79
CA TYR A 253 -27.60 -4.07 16.92
C TYR A 253 -26.93 -5.40 17.31
N VAL A 254 -27.64 -6.15 18.16
CA VAL A 254 -27.87 -7.61 18.05
C VAL A 254 -29.25 -7.77 17.45
#